data_AF-A0A182F0C7-F1
#
_entry.id   AF-A0A182F0C7-F1
#
_cell.length_a   1.000
_cell.length_b   1.000
_cell.length_c   1.000
_cell.angle_alpha   90.00
_cell.angle_beta   90.00
_cell.angle_gamma   90.00
#
_symmetry.space_group_name_H-M   'P 1'
#
loop_
_entity.id
_entity.type
_entity.pdbx_description
1 polymer ?
#
loop_
_entity_poly.entity_id
_entity_poly.type
_entity_poly.pdbx_seq_one_letter_code
_entity_poly.pdbx_strand_id
1 'polypeptide(L)' 'MAEDIQHRICSKNSNMNMDFTAEIYNEALIMIEDLCLQLANKVINQLGTPSPNRSAAASFDVELHREQ' A
#
# COMPACT_ATOMS: atom_id res chain seq x y z
N MET A 1 -8.39 7.00 -5.90
CA MET A 1 -7.45 6.72 -4.78
C MET A 1 -6.31 7.73 -4.79
N ALA A 2 -5.58 7.80 -5.90
CA ALA A 2 -4.49 8.75 -6.04
C ALA A 2 -5.00 10.19 -6.23
N GLU A 3 -6.11 10.37 -6.93
CA GLU A 3 -6.81 11.66 -7.03
C GLU A 3 -7.33 12.12 -5.66
N ASP A 4 -7.81 11.18 -4.83
CA ASP A 4 -8.25 11.47 -3.47
C ASP A 4 -7.08 11.90 -2.57
N ILE A 5 -5.91 11.24 -2.71
CA ILE A 5 -4.67 11.64 -2.03
C ILE A 5 -4.24 13.03 -2.48
N GLN A 6 -4.21 13.28 -3.79
CA GLN A 6 -3.85 14.59 -4.35
C GLN A 6 -4.78 15.68 -3.82
N HIS A 7 -6.09 15.45 -3.83
CA HIS A 7 -7.08 16.38 -3.29
C HIS A 7 -6.84 16.65 -1.80
N ARG A 8 -6.56 15.62 -1.01
CA ARG A 8 -6.20 15.75 0.42
C ARG A 8 -4.93 16.57 0.63
N ILE A 9 -3.90 16.37 -0.19
CA ILE A 9 -2.64 17.10 -0.12
C ILE A 9 -2.84 18.57 -0.51
N CYS A 10 -3.55 18.83 -1.61
CA CYS A 10 -3.87 20.19 -2.06
C CYS A 10 -4.70 20.95 -1.01
N SER A 11 -5.69 20.30 -0.41
CA SER A 11 -6.50 20.90 0.66
C SER A 11 -5.69 21.24 1.92
N LYS A 12 -4.64 20.47 2.24
CA LYS A 12 -3.75 20.75 3.37
C LYS A 12 -2.75 21.87 3.08
N ASN A 13 -2.35 22.05 1.83
CA ASN A 13 -1.36 23.03 1.39
C ASN A 13 -2.00 24.31 0.83
N SER A 14 -3.14 24.75 1.38
CA SER A 14 -3.83 25.98 0.99
C SER A 14 -4.19 26.09 -0.50
N ASN A 15 -4.57 24.97 -1.11
CA ASN A 15 -4.92 24.88 -2.54
C ASN A 15 -3.78 25.28 -3.49
N MET A 16 -2.51 25.16 -3.07
CA MET A 16 -1.43 25.05 -4.04
C MET A 16 -1.73 23.83 -4.91
N ASN A 17 -2.02 24.07 -6.20
CA ASN A 17 -2.29 23.01 -7.15
C ASN A 17 -1.00 22.21 -7.31
N MET A 18 -0.87 21.14 -6.53
CA MET A 18 0.28 20.25 -6.59
C MET A 18 0.03 19.22 -7.67
N ASP A 19 0.95 19.16 -8.63
CA ASP A 19 0.95 18.13 -9.65
C ASP A 19 1.03 16.74 -9.03
N PHE A 20 0.59 15.76 -9.81
CA PHE A 20 0.63 14.37 -9.41
C PHE A 20 2.09 13.89 -9.30
N THR A 21 2.54 13.54 -8.10
CA THR A 21 3.92 13.16 -7.83
C THR A 21 4.09 11.64 -7.70
N ALA A 22 5.34 11.18 -7.75
CA ALA A 22 5.66 9.77 -7.52
C ALA A 22 5.24 9.30 -6.12
N GLU A 23 5.28 10.19 -5.13
CA GLU A 23 4.84 9.91 -3.76
C GLU A 23 3.33 9.63 -3.71
N ILE A 24 2.51 10.42 -4.43
CA ILE A 24 1.06 10.20 -4.54
C ILE A 24 0.75 8.85 -5.20
N TYR A 25 1.51 8.53 -6.25
CA TYR A 25 1.40 7.24 -6.93
C TYR A 25 1.76 6.08 -6.00
N ASN A 26 2.88 6.17 -5.29
CA ASN A 26 3.33 5.13 -4.36
C ASN A 26 2.35 4.93 -3.20
N GLU A 27 1.79 6.01 -2.63
CA GLU A 27 0.77 5.90 -1.59
C GLU A 27 -0.49 5.20 -2.10
N ALA A 28 -0.90 5.48 -3.34
CA ALA A 28 -2.02 4.77 -3.96
C ALA A 28 -1.72 3.29 -4.17
N LEU A 29 -0.52 2.93 -4.61
CA LEU A 29 -0.10 1.54 -4.76
C LEU A 29 -0.10 0.77 -3.44
N ILE A 30 0.39 1.39 -2.35
CA ILE A 30 0.36 0.79 -1.01
C ILE A 30 -1.08 0.51 -0.55
N MET A 31 -2.01 1.46 -0.79
CA MET A 31 -3.42 1.24 -0.44
C MET A 31 -4.08 0.13 -1.28
N ILE A 32 -3.73 0.02 -2.56
CA ILE A 32 -4.19 -1.08 -3.42
C ILE A 32 -3.66 -2.42 -2.89
N GLU A 33 -2.37 -2.48 -2.53
CA GLU A 33 -1.76 -3.66 -1.94
C GLU A 33 -2.47 -4.08 -0.63
N ASP A 34 -2.75 -3.13 0.26
CA ASP A 34 -3.47 -3.39 1.52
C ASP A 34 -4.90 -3.89 1.27
N LEU A 35 -5.58 -3.37 0.25
CA LEU A 35 -6.91 -3.86 -0.13
C LEU A 35 -6.84 -5.29 -0.66
N CYS A 36 -5.87 -5.59 -1.53
CA CYS A 36 -5.63 -6.94 -2.01
C CYS A 36 -5.32 -7.91 -0.87
N LEU A 37 -4.51 -7.49 0.10
CA LEU A 37 -4.18 -8.29 1.28
C LEU A 37 -5.41 -8.57 2.15
N GLN A 38 -6.25 -7.56 2.40
CA GLN A 38 -7.51 -7.74 3.13
C GLN A 38 -8.47 -8.69 2.42
N LEU A 39 -8.59 -8.59 1.09
CA LEU A 39 -9.40 -9.48 0.29
C LEU A 39 -8.87 -10.91 0.32
N ALA A 40 -7.56 -11.09 0.12
CA ALA A 40 -6.90 -12.39 0.20
C ALA A 40 -7.10 -13.01 1.59
N ASN A 41 -6.88 -12.24 2.65
CA ASN A 41 -7.08 -12.69 4.04
C ASN A 41 -8.52 -13.08 4.32
N LYS A 42 -9.49 -12.32 3.81
CA LYS A 42 -10.91 -12.67 3.95
C LYS A 42 -11.25 -13.98 3.25
N VAL A 43 -10.76 -14.18 2.02
CA VAL A 43 -10.93 -15.43 1.27
C VAL A 43 -10.23 -16.60 1.99
N ILE A 44 -9.02 -16.37 2.49
CA ILE A 44 -8.19 -17.38 3.15
C ILE A 44 -8.77 -17.80 4.52
N ASN A 45 -9.29 -16.86 5.30
CA ASN A 45 -9.99 -17.14 6.54
C ASN A 45 -11.24 -18.02 6.30
N GLN A 46 -11.92 -17.86 5.17
CA GLN A 46 -13.03 -18.74 4.77
C GLN A 46 -12.56 -20.15 4.38
N LEU A 47 -11.31 -20.28 3.93
CA LEU A 47 -10.70 -21.54 3.50
C LEU A 47 -9.90 -22.24 4.61
N GLY A 48 -9.81 -21.65 5.81
CA GLY A 48 -9.10 -22.22 6.97
C GLY A 48 -7.58 -22.25 6.82
N THR A 49 -7.01 -21.49 5.88
CA THR A 49 -5.57 -21.41 5.65
C THR A 49 -4.95 -20.20 6.37
N PRO A 50 -3.65 -20.20 6.68
CA PRO A 50 -3.00 -19.06 7.32
C PRO A 50 -2.95 -17.84 6.39
N SER A 51 -3.36 -16.70 6.92
CA SER A 51 -3.44 -15.42 6.21
C SER A 51 -2.04 -14.88 5.82
N PRO A 52 -1.86 -14.36 4.58
CA PRO A 52 -0.67 -13.63 4.22
C PRO A 52 -0.47 -12.40 5.12
N ASN A 53 0.75 -12.24 5.62
CA ASN A 53 1.15 -11.17 6.53
C ASN A 53 2.26 -10.31 5.90
N ARG A 54 1.99 -9.00 5.75
CA ARG A 54 2.92 -8.00 5.21
C ARG A 54 4.25 -7.97 5.97
N SER A 55 4.21 -8.06 7.30
CA SER A 55 5.43 -8.04 8.13
C SER A 55 6.31 -9.26 7.86
N ALA A 56 5.70 -10.42 7.62
CA ALA A 56 6.46 -11.62 7.25
C ALA A 56 7.10 -11.43 5.88
N ALA A 57 6.37 -10.94 4.88
CA ALA A 57 6.89 -10.67 3.53
C ALA A 57 8.04 -9.65 3.52
N ALA A 58 7.91 -8.53 4.25
CA ALA A 58 8.97 -7.52 4.35
C ALA A 58 10.25 -8.06 5.02
N SER A 59 10.11 -9.01 5.95
CA SER A 59 11.26 -9.66 6.59
C SER A 59 12.09 -10.47 5.58
N PHE A 60 11.42 -11.15 4.63
CA PHE A 60 12.08 -11.91 3.56
C PHE A 60 12.79 -11.01 2.54
N ASP A 61 12.22 -9.84 2.25
CA ASP A 61 12.82 -8.87 1.31
C ASP A 61 14.13 -8.29 1.87
N VAL A 62 14.17 -7.97 3.17
CA VAL A 62 15.37 -7.53 3.88
C VAL A 62 16.43 -8.64 3.93
N GLU A 63 16.02 -9.90 4.15
CA GLU A 63 16.92 -11.05 4.15
C GLU A 63 17.55 -11.26 2.77
N LEU A 64 16.75 -11.16 1.70
CA LEU A 64 17.20 -11.31 0.30
C LEU A 64 18.22 -10.23 -0.10
N HIS A 65 18.03 -8.99 0.38
CA HIS A 65 18.99 -7.90 0.17
C HIS A 65 20.28 -8.01 1.00
N ARG A 66 20.29 -8.85 2.04
CA ARG A 66 21.51 -9.12 2.83
C ARG A 66 22.42 -10.18 2.18
N GLU A 67 21.88 -10.94 1.23
CA GLU A 67 22.60 -12.01 0.53
C GLU A 67 23.16 -11.59 -0.84
N GLN A 68 23.08 -10.31 -1.22
CA GLN A 68 23.69 -9.72 -2.42
C GLN A 68 24.99 -8.97 -2.09
#